data_AF-A0A940L6D1-F1
#
_entry.id   AF-A0A940L6D1-F1
#
_cell.length_a   1.000
_cell.length_b   1.000
_cell.length_c   1.000
_cell.angle_alpha   90.00
_cell.angle_beta   90.00
_cell.angle_gamma   90.00
#
_symmetry.space_group_name_H-M   'P 1'
#
loop_
_entity.id
_entity.type
_entity.pdbx_description
1 polymer ?
#
loop_
_entity_poly.entity_id
_entity_poly.type
_entity_poly.pdbx_seq_one_letter_code
_entity_poly.pdbx_strand_id
1 'polypeptide(L)'
;MRNIIQALITVSLLVLTSCTSNEGAMKKAAVEYAEKQFAENTQKEADEAIPQSDFLKKSYVEFMKKYSEISAAQAQLQGDNNGVVMVVVKTYPKPAKKTLLKIAGTVSDSEARRFNFANALQLIAKETGSDATPVEQPFATYSLHKGSSGDWKVKE
;
A
#
# COMPACT_ATOMS: atom_id res chain seq x y z
N MET A 1 53.61 -26.73 4.16
CA MET A 1 52.54 -27.48 3.45
C MET A 1 51.26 -27.26 4.23
N ARG A 2 50.40 -26.34 3.78
CA ARG A 2 49.37 -26.55 2.74
C ARG A 2 48.25 -27.46 3.27
N ASN A 3 47.05 -26.87 3.35
CA ASN A 3 45.76 -27.55 3.13
C ASN A 3 44.95 -28.03 4.34
N ILE A 4 44.79 -27.27 5.44
CA ILE A 4 43.72 -27.60 6.42
C ILE A 4 42.80 -26.41 6.77
N ILE A 5 43.21 -25.17 6.52
CA ILE A 5 42.41 -23.98 6.93
C ILE A 5 41.39 -23.53 5.86
N GLN A 6 41.45 -24.09 4.64
CA GLN A 6 40.61 -23.64 3.51
C GLN A 6 39.28 -24.40 3.31
N ALA A 7 38.96 -25.41 4.13
CA ALA A 7 37.80 -26.28 3.87
C ALA A 7 36.52 -25.94 4.67
N LEU A 8 36.54 -24.93 5.55
CA LEU A 8 35.41 -24.63 6.43
C LEU A 8 34.72 -23.27 6.21
N ILE A 9 35.13 -22.51 5.18
CA ILE A 9 34.56 -21.18 4.87
C ILE A 9 33.57 -21.23 3.68
N THR A 10 33.37 -22.40 3.06
CA THR A 10 32.59 -22.52 1.80
C THR A 10 31.21 -23.15 1.94
N VAL A 11 30.69 -23.39 3.15
CA VAL A 11 29.38 -24.06 3.35
C VAL A 11 28.46 -23.32 4.34
N SER A 12 28.43 -21.99 4.28
CA SER A 12 27.47 -21.23 5.11
C SER A 12 26.90 -19.96 4.47
N LEU A 13 27.16 -19.69 3.18
CA LEU A 13 26.66 -18.50 2.48
C LEU A 13 25.53 -18.76 1.46
N LEU A 14 24.90 -19.94 1.47
CA LEU A 14 23.81 -20.27 0.54
C LEU A 14 22.40 -20.24 1.16
N VAL A 15 22.22 -19.55 2.29
CA VAL A 15 20.90 -19.05 2.68
C VAL A 15 20.76 -17.61 2.19
N LEU A 16 21.10 -17.40 0.91
CA LEU A 16 20.48 -16.35 0.13
C LEU A 16 19.01 -16.75 0.03
N THR A 17 18.16 -16.04 0.75
CA THR A 17 16.71 -16.11 0.68
C THR A 17 16.29 -15.84 -0.76
N SER A 18 16.34 -16.87 -1.59
CA SER A 18 15.65 -16.86 -2.87
C SER A 18 14.18 -16.62 -2.55
N CYS A 19 13.69 -15.42 -2.85
CA CYS A 19 12.28 -15.27 -3.16
C CYS A 19 12.01 -16.31 -4.23
N THR A 20 11.36 -17.41 -3.87
CA THR A 20 11.04 -18.44 -4.85
C THR A 20 10.18 -17.77 -5.94
N SER A 21 10.29 -18.20 -7.19
CA SER A 21 9.49 -17.62 -8.29
C SER A 21 7.99 -17.56 -7.95
N ASN A 22 7.49 -18.53 -7.18
CA ASN A 22 6.13 -18.55 -6.64
C ASN A 22 5.88 -17.45 -5.60
N GLU A 23 6.78 -17.25 -4.63
CA GLU A 23 6.63 -16.20 -3.63
C GLU A 23 6.62 -14.80 -4.28
N GLY A 24 7.52 -14.54 -5.22
CA GLY A 24 7.56 -13.28 -5.96
C GLY A 24 6.29 -13.04 -6.78
N ALA A 25 5.82 -14.06 -7.51
CA ALA A 25 4.57 -13.98 -8.28
C ALA A 25 3.34 -13.78 -7.37
N MET A 26 3.29 -14.45 -6.22
CA MET A 26 2.21 -14.32 -5.24
C MET A 26 2.18 -12.93 -4.61
N LYS A 27 3.34 -12.40 -4.20
CA LYS A 27 3.47 -11.02 -3.69
C LYS A 27 3.01 -10.00 -4.72
N LYS A 28 3.43 -10.15 -5.98
CA LYS A 28 3.02 -9.28 -7.08
C LYS A 28 1.50 -9.28 -7.28
N ALA A 29 0.88 -10.45 -7.37
CA ALA A 29 -0.57 -10.58 -7.52
C ALA A 29 -1.33 -9.94 -6.35
N ALA A 30 -0.84 -10.10 -5.12
CA ALA A 30 -1.45 -9.49 -3.94
C ALA A 30 -1.32 -7.96 -3.95
N VAL A 31 -0.17 -7.42 -4.34
CA VAL A 31 0.06 -5.97 -4.45
C VAL A 31 -0.80 -5.36 -5.55
N GLU A 32 -0.87 -5.96 -6.73
CA GLU A 32 -1.72 -5.47 -7.84
C GLU A 32 -3.21 -5.46 -7.46
N TYR A 33 -3.67 -6.49 -6.74
CA TYR A 33 -5.04 -6.52 -6.22
C TYR A 33 -5.26 -5.44 -5.16
N ALA A 34 -4.30 -5.28 -4.24
CA ALA A 34 -4.35 -4.27 -3.20
C ALA A 34 -4.34 -2.84 -3.76
N GLU A 35 -3.59 -2.55 -4.82
CA GLU A 35 -3.57 -1.26 -5.51
C GLU A 35 -4.95 -0.90 -6.07
N LYS A 36 -5.65 -1.87 -6.67
CA LYS A 36 -7.03 -1.68 -7.14
C LYS A 36 -7.97 -1.38 -5.99
N GLN A 37 -7.94 -2.20 -4.94
CA GLN A 37 -8.76 -2.00 -3.75
C GLN A 37 -8.48 -0.67 -3.05
N PHE A 38 -7.21 -0.26 -2.98
CA PHE A 38 -6.83 1.03 -2.41
C PHE A 38 -7.38 2.19 -3.23
N ALA A 39 -7.29 2.13 -4.56
CA ALA A 39 -7.85 3.14 -5.45
C ALA A 39 -9.39 3.23 -5.31
N GLU A 40 -10.08 2.09 -5.28
CA GLU A 40 -11.54 2.02 -5.10
C GLU A 40 -11.98 2.59 -3.75
N ASN A 41 -11.32 2.18 -2.66
CA ASN A 41 -11.61 2.68 -1.32
C ASN A 41 -11.34 4.18 -1.20
N THR A 42 -10.26 4.67 -1.79
CA THR A 42 -9.91 6.11 -1.79
C THR A 42 -10.93 6.93 -2.59
N GLN A 43 -11.39 6.40 -3.73
CA GLN A 43 -12.45 7.02 -4.52
C GLN A 43 -13.75 7.09 -3.73
N LYS A 44 -14.14 6.01 -3.07
CA LYS A 44 -15.32 5.97 -2.20
C LYS A 44 -15.24 6.97 -1.05
N GLU A 45 -14.08 7.05 -0.39
CA GLU A 45 -13.82 8.06 0.66
C GLU A 45 -14.03 9.49 0.12
N ALA A 46 -13.60 9.77 -1.11
CA ALA A 46 -13.77 11.07 -1.76
C ALA A 46 -15.24 11.36 -2.13
N ASP A 47 -15.93 10.37 -2.69
CA ASP A 47 -17.33 10.49 -3.09
C ASP A 47 -18.27 10.74 -1.92
N GLU A 48 -18.00 10.09 -0.77
CA GLU A 48 -18.79 10.28 0.45
C GLU A 48 -18.55 11.64 1.11
N ALA A 49 -17.32 12.17 1.06
CA ALA A 49 -16.95 13.37 1.81
C ALA A 49 -17.01 14.69 1.00
N ILE A 50 -16.95 14.62 -0.33
CA ILE A 50 -16.85 15.81 -1.20
C ILE A 50 -17.97 15.77 -2.26
N PRO A 51 -19.25 15.87 -1.86
CA PRO A 51 -20.38 15.72 -2.79
C PRO A 51 -20.45 16.81 -3.86
N GLN A 52 -19.83 17.97 -3.61
CA GLN A 52 -20.02 19.19 -4.38
C GLN A 52 -19.04 19.39 -5.55
N SER A 53 -17.92 18.66 -5.63
CA SER A 53 -16.87 18.95 -6.61
C SER A 53 -16.11 17.72 -7.09
N ASP A 54 -16.33 17.33 -8.36
CA ASP A 54 -15.60 16.24 -9.01
C ASP A 54 -14.10 16.53 -9.15
N PHE A 55 -13.72 17.80 -9.26
CA PHE A 55 -12.32 18.21 -9.31
C PHE A 55 -11.62 17.86 -8.00
N LEU A 56 -12.19 18.26 -6.86
CA LEU A 56 -11.60 17.96 -5.55
C LEU A 56 -11.53 16.46 -5.28
N LYS A 57 -12.55 15.68 -5.69
CA LYS A 57 -12.52 14.22 -5.58
C LYS A 57 -11.33 13.62 -6.34
N LYS A 58 -11.15 14.00 -7.61
CA LYS A 58 -10.03 13.52 -8.44
C LYS A 58 -8.68 13.94 -7.85
N SER A 59 -8.55 15.20 -7.45
CA SER A 59 -7.32 15.70 -6.83
C SER A 59 -7.00 15.00 -5.51
N TYR A 60 -8.01 14.66 -4.69
CA TYR A 60 -7.81 13.87 -3.48
C TYR A 60 -7.28 12.47 -3.82
N VAL A 61 -7.90 11.78 -4.77
CA VAL A 61 -7.49 10.43 -5.17
C VAL A 61 -6.08 10.42 -5.74
N GLU A 62 -5.74 11.38 -6.60
CA GLU A 62 -4.40 11.56 -7.15
C GLU A 62 -3.37 11.87 -6.06
N PHE A 63 -3.72 12.76 -5.13
CA PHE A 63 -2.88 13.09 -4.00
C PHE A 63 -2.59 11.85 -3.15
N MET A 64 -3.62 11.10 -2.76
CA MET A 64 -3.46 9.89 -1.96
C MET A 64 -2.63 8.83 -2.68
N LYS A 65 -2.87 8.59 -3.98
CA LYS A 65 -2.06 7.67 -4.79
C LYS A 65 -0.59 8.08 -4.85
N LYS A 66 -0.30 9.37 -5.01
CA LYS A 66 1.07 9.90 -5.09
C LYS A 66 1.86 9.70 -3.79
N TYR A 67 1.20 9.80 -2.66
CA TYR A 67 1.82 9.71 -1.33
C TYR A 67 1.54 8.39 -0.61
N SER A 68 1.12 7.37 -1.38
CA SER A 68 0.92 6.02 -0.87
C SER A 68 1.79 5.01 -1.60
N GLU A 69 2.33 4.06 -0.84
CA GLU A 69 3.12 2.94 -1.36
C GLU A 69 2.53 1.64 -0.80
N ILE A 70 2.22 0.70 -1.67
CA ILE A 70 1.63 -0.59 -1.30
C ILE A 70 2.69 -1.66 -1.51
N SER A 71 2.92 -2.47 -0.48
CA SER A 71 3.96 -3.49 -0.51
C SER A 71 3.52 -4.76 0.23
N ALA A 72 4.11 -5.89 -0.16
CA ALA A 72 3.90 -7.15 0.53
C ALA A 72 4.88 -7.27 1.71
N ALA A 73 4.35 -7.24 2.94
CA ALA A 73 5.16 -7.37 4.16
C ALA A 73 5.57 -8.81 4.42
N GLN A 74 4.66 -9.77 4.21
CA GLN A 74 4.93 -11.19 4.43
C GLN A 74 4.19 -12.04 3.41
N ALA A 75 4.82 -13.14 2.99
CA ALA A 75 4.22 -14.15 2.15
C ALA A 75 4.48 -15.54 2.75
N GLN A 76 3.46 -16.37 2.79
CA GLN A 76 3.55 -17.75 3.26
C GLN A 76 2.88 -18.68 2.24
N LEU A 77 3.66 -19.57 1.64
CA LEU A 77 3.11 -20.65 0.81
C LEU A 77 2.46 -21.71 1.70
N GLN A 78 1.32 -22.22 1.26
CA GLN A 78 0.52 -23.25 1.91
C GLN A 78 0.33 -24.42 0.92
N GLY A 79 1.42 -25.15 0.69
CA GLY A 79 1.53 -26.15 -0.38
C GLY A 79 1.83 -25.51 -1.74
N ASP A 80 1.68 -26.29 -2.82
CA ASP A 80 2.14 -25.88 -4.16
C ASP A 80 1.23 -24.85 -4.84
N ASN A 81 -0.05 -24.80 -4.45
CA ASN A 81 -1.08 -24.05 -5.17
C ASN A 81 -1.82 -23.02 -4.30
N ASN A 82 -1.47 -22.88 -3.02
CA ASN A 82 -2.11 -21.89 -2.15
C ASN A 82 -1.06 -21.11 -1.38
N GLY A 83 -1.43 -19.92 -0.93
CA GLY A 83 -0.61 -19.15 -0.02
C GLY A 83 -1.35 -17.93 0.50
N VAL A 84 -0.70 -17.23 1.42
CA VAL A 84 -1.24 -16.04 2.09
C VAL A 84 -0.21 -14.94 2.00
N VAL A 85 -0.66 -13.73 1.64
CA VAL A 85 0.19 -12.54 1.61
C VAL A 85 -0.43 -11.46 2.48
N MET A 86 0.35 -10.95 3.44
CA MET A 86 0.04 -9.74 4.17
C MET A 86 0.57 -8.54 3.40
N VAL A 87 -0.33 -7.62 3.07
CA VAL A 87 -0.04 -6.36 2.39
C VAL A 87 -0.11 -5.22 3.39
N VAL A 88 0.89 -4.35 3.33
CA VAL A 88 0.93 -3.09 4.06
C VAL A 88 0.80 -1.93 3.07
N VAL A 89 0.34 -0.80 3.58
CA VAL A 89 0.31 0.45 2.84
C VAL A 89 1.01 1.52 3.67
N LYS A 90 1.98 2.20 3.08
CA LYS A 90 2.55 3.43 3.61
C LYS A 90 1.69 4.58 3.12
N THR A 91 0.93 5.23 4.00
CA THR A 91 -0.01 6.30 3.65
C THR A 91 -0.27 7.19 4.87
N TYR A 92 -0.96 8.31 4.68
CA TYR A 92 -1.43 9.13 5.79
C TYR A 92 -2.36 8.36 6.75
N PRO A 93 -2.19 8.53 8.08
CA PRO A 93 -3.06 7.93 9.08
C PRO A 93 -4.54 8.26 8.88
N LYS A 94 -5.42 7.32 9.25
CA LYS A 94 -6.89 7.49 9.15
C LYS A 94 -7.42 8.79 9.77
N PRO A 95 -6.97 9.24 10.97
CA PRO A 95 -7.40 10.51 11.53
C PRO A 95 -7.05 11.72 10.65
N ALA A 96 -5.83 11.76 10.10
CA ALA A 96 -5.38 12.83 9.22
C ALA A 96 -6.19 12.84 7.92
N LYS A 97 -6.41 11.68 7.29
CA LYS A 97 -7.25 11.54 6.09
C LYS A 97 -8.67 12.04 6.34
N LYS A 98 -9.28 11.66 7.47
CA LYS A 98 -10.65 12.06 7.83
C LYS A 98 -10.76 13.58 8.00
N THR A 99 -9.81 14.20 8.69
CA THR A 99 -9.79 15.66 8.86
C THR A 99 -9.57 16.37 7.53
N LEU A 100 -8.65 15.87 6.69
CA LEU A 100 -8.39 16.41 5.37
C LEU A 100 -9.64 16.38 4.47
N LEU A 101 -10.32 15.24 4.42
CA LEU A 101 -11.57 15.08 3.68
C LEU A 101 -12.68 15.98 4.22
N LYS A 102 -12.79 16.14 5.54
CA LYS A 102 -13.75 17.07 6.15
C LYS A 102 -13.50 18.51 5.71
N ILE A 103 -12.26 18.95 5.68
CA ILE A 103 -11.90 20.30 5.21
C ILE A 103 -12.23 20.45 3.72
N ALA A 104 -11.80 19.50 2.89
CA ALA A 104 -12.10 19.51 1.46
C ALA A 104 -13.62 19.51 1.18
N GLY A 105 -14.40 18.79 1.97
CA GLY A 105 -15.87 18.76 1.92
C GLY A 105 -16.54 20.10 2.23
N THR A 106 -15.85 21.03 2.91
CA THR A 106 -16.37 22.39 3.16
C THR A 106 -15.99 23.42 2.09
N VAL A 107 -15.11 23.06 1.15
CA VAL A 107 -14.66 23.97 0.10
C VAL A 107 -15.74 24.07 -0.98
N SER A 108 -16.17 25.29 -1.29
CA SER A 108 -17.13 25.53 -2.37
C SER A 108 -16.52 25.18 -3.74
N ASP A 109 -17.36 24.79 -4.70
CA ASP A 109 -16.87 24.38 -6.03
C ASP A 109 -16.12 25.52 -6.76
N SER A 110 -16.49 26.78 -6.54
CA SER A 110 -15.79 27.95 -7.11
C SER A 110 -14.35 28.11 -6.59
N GLU A 111 -14.03 27.56 -5.41
CA GLU A 111 -12.69 27.60 -4.82
C GLU A 111 -11.95 26.26 -4.94
N ALA A 112 -12.59 25.22 -5.47
CA ALA A 112 -12.04 23.87 -5.60
C ALA A 112 -10.62 23.84 -6.22
N ARG A 113 -10.40 24.61 -7.28
CA ARG A 113 -9.11 24.65 -7.99
C ARG A 113 -7.97 25.32 -7.20
N ARG A 114 -8.29 26.05 -6.13
CA ARG A 114 -7.32 26.70 -5.26
C ARG A 114 -6.94 25.82 -4.06
N PHE A 115 -7.72 24.78 -3.80
CA PHE A 115 -7.46 23.89 -2.67
C PHE A 115 -6.21 23.05 -2.90
N ASN A 116 -5.34 22.99 -1.89
CA ASN A 116 -4.10 22.22 -1.94
C ASN A 116 -4.06 21.23 -0.76
N PHE A 117 -4.12 19.94 -1.07
CA PHE A 117 -4.16 18.86 -0.09
C PHE A 117 -2.88 18.77 0.76
N ALA A 118 -1.70 19.03 0.18
CA ALA A 118 -0.44 19.00 0.90
C ALA A 118 -0.37 20.12 1.94
N ASN A 119 -0.75 21.34 1.56
CA ASN A 119 -0.79 22.49 2.47
C ASN A 119 -1.82 22.26 3.59
N ALA A 120 -3.02 21.76 3.25
CA ALA A 120 -4.05 21.44 4.23
C ALA A 120 -3.56 20.40 5.26
N LEU A 121 -2.84 19.36 4.82
CA LEU A 121 -2.24 18.38 5.74
C LEU A 121 -1.19 18.98 6.66
N GLN A 122 -0.31 19.84 6.14
CA GLN A 122 0.68 20.54 6.96
C GLN A 122 0.02 21.42 8.03
N LEU A 123 -1.07 22.11 7.68
CA LEU A 123 -1.85 22.89 8.63
C LEU A 123 -2.50 21.98 9.68
N ILE A 124 -3.10 20.86 9.28
CA ILE A 124 -3.67 19.88 10.23
C ILE A 124 -2.61 19.40 11.21
N ALA A 125 -1.41 19.03 10.73
CA ALA A 125 -0.31 18.60 11.59
C ALA A 125 0.09 19.68 12.59
N LYS A 126 0.23 20.93 12.14
CA LYS A 126 0.57 22.06 13.00
C LYS A 126 -0.48 22.30 14.10
N GLU A 127 -1.76 22.24 13.76
CA GLU A 127 -2.86 22.48 14.72
C GLU A 127 -3.08 21.31 15.70
N THR A 128 -2.78 20.08 15.27
CA THR A 128 -3.03 18.88 16.09
C THR A 128 -1.79 18.34 16.81
N GLY A 129 -0.60 18.85 16.48
CA GLY A 129 0.67 18.29 16.93
C GLY A 129 0.97 16.91 16.33
N SER A 130 0.23 16.48 15.31
CA SER A 130 0.41 15.21 14.62
C SER A 130 1.52 15.31 13.57
N ASP A 131 2.20 14.22 13.25
CA ASP A 131 3.12 14.20 12.12
C ASP A 131 2.35 14.12 10.78
N ALA A 132 2.69 14.99 9.83
CA ALA A 132 2.11 15.03 8.47
C ALA A 132 2.91 14.12 7.52
N THR A 133 3.26 12.92 7.98
CA THR A 133 4.04 11.97 7.20
C THR A 133 3.24 10.69 6.94
N PRO A 134 3.42 10.07 5.76
CA PRO A 134 2.91 8.73 5.51
C PRO A 134 3.58 7.72 6.44
N VAL A 135 2.76 6.88 7.08
CA VAL A 135 3.22 5.80 7.96
C VAL A 135 2.82 4.46 7.37
N GLU A 136 3.64 3.44 7.60
CA GLU A 136 3.30 2.07 7.24
C GLU A 136 2.22 1.54 8.17
N GLN A 137 1.16 0.98 7.58
CA GLN A 137 0.05 0.40 8.31
C GLN A 137 -0.45 -0.88 7.61
N PRO A 138 -0.97 -1.86 8.36
CA PRO A 138 -1.59 -3.04 7.76
C PRO A 138 -2.72 -2.63 6.83
N PHE A 139 -2.72 -3.16 5.61
CA PHE A 139 -3.80 -2.93 4.64
C PHE A 139 -4.79 -4.09 4.66
N ALA A 140 -4.31 -5.28 4.29
CA ALA A 140 -5.12 -6.49 4.22
C ALA A 140 -4.23 -7.74 4.15
N THR A 141 -4.81 -8.88 4.49
CA THR A 141 -4.21 -10.19 4.27
C THR A 141 -5.03 -10.92 3.20
N TYR A 142 -4.38 -11.30 2.10
CA TYR A 142 -5.02 -11.99 0.99
C TYR A 142 -4.64 -13.46 0.97
N SER A 143 -5.64 -14.31 0.79
CA SER A 143 -5.41 -15.71 0.39
C SER A 143 -5.32 -15.78 -1.12
N LEU A 144 -4.31 -16.47 -1.65
CA LEU A 144 -4.08 -16.62 -3.08
C LEU A 144 -4.07 -18.09 -3.46
N HIS A 145 -4.49 -18.36 -4.69
CA HIS A 145 -4.41 -19.67 -5.32
C HIS A 145 -3.67 -19.58 -6.66
N LYS A 146 -2.94 -20.63 -7.00
CA LYS A 146 -2.29 -20.79 -8.30
C LYS A 146 -3.26 -21.45 -9.28
N GLY A 147 -3.57 -20.75 -10.37
CA GLY A 147 -4.41 -21.26 -11.45
C GLY A 147 -3.69 -22.32 -12.30
N SER A 148 -4.44 -22.99 -13.17
CA SER A 148 -3.90 -24.00 -14.11
C SER A 148 -2.89 -23.42 -15.10
N SER A 149 -2.93 -22.12 -15.39
CA SER A 149 -1.94 -21.38 -16.19
C SER A 149 -0.64 -21.08 -15.43
N GLY A 150 -0.59 -21.37 -14.12
CA GLY A 150 0.52 -21.02 -13.24
C GLY A 150 0.44 -19.63 -12.62
N ASP A 151 -0.56 -18.82 -12.97
CA ASP A 151 -0.76 -17.47 -12.42
C ASP A 151 -1.36 -17.52 -11.02
N TRP A 152 -0.91 -16.61 -10.14
CA TRP A 152 -1.47 -16.44 -8.80
C TRP A 152 -2.61 -15.43 -8.82
N LYS A 153 -3.71 -15.75 -8.14
CA LYS A 153 -4.88 -14.88 -8.03
C LYS A 153 -5.37 -14.84 -6.58
N VAL A 154 -5.84 -13.67 -6.16
CA VAL A 154 -6.55 -13.53 -4.87
C VAL A 154 -7.83 -14.35 -4.94
N LYS A 155 -8.09 -15.10 -3.87
CA LYS A 155 -9.32 -15.86 -3.71
C LYS A 155 -10.39 -14.91 -3.18
N GLU A 156 -11.37 -14.61 -4.03
CA GLU A 156 -12.58 -13.84 -3.68
C GLU A 156 -13.52 -14.64 -2.77
#